data_AF-W1Y4K8-F1
#
_entry.id   AF-W1Y4K8-F1
#
_cell.length_a   1.000
_cell.length_b   1.000
_cell.length_c   1.000
_cell.angle_alpha   90.00
_cell.angle_beta   90.00
_cell.angle_gamma   90.00
#
_symmetry.space_group_name_H-M   'P 1'
#
loop_
_entity.id
_entity.type
_entity.pdbx_description
1 polymer ?
#
loop_
_entity_poly.entity_id
_entity_poly.type
_entity_poly.pdbx_seq_one_letter_code
_entity_poly.pdbx_strand_id
1 'polypeptide(L)'
;GQYVGFSKGSRLTAEFDISAMVKTGDNLLCVRVMQWADSTYVEDQDMWWSAGIFRDVYLVGKHLTHINDFTVRTDFDEAYCDATLSCEVVLENLASSPVVTTL
;
A
#
# COMPACT_ATOMS: atom_id res chain seq x y z
N GLY A 1 -1.19 -9.54 21.92
CA GLY A 1 -0.72 -8.94 20.66
C GLY A 1 -0.59 -7.45 20.85
N GLN A 2 0.17 -6.77 19.97
CA GLN A 2 0.23 -5.31 19.91
C GLN A 2 -0.72 -4.81 18.82
N TYR A 3 -1.43 -3.73 19.07
CA TYR A 3 -2.34 -3.15 18.09
C TYR A 3 -1.55 -2.33 17.06
N VAL A 4 -1.73 -2.64 15.78
CA VAL A 4 -1.02 -1.98 14.67
C VAL A 4 -1.83 -0.82 14.10
N GLY A 5 -3.14 -1.01 13.90
CA GLY A 5 -3.99 -0.01 13.27
C GLY A 5 -5.35 -0.55 12.84
N PHE A 6 -6.09 0.28 12.10
CA PHE A 6 -7.35 -0.09 11.46
C PHE A 6 -7.44 0.55 10.07
N SER A 7 -8.32 0.03 9.23
CA SER A 7 -8.63 0.62 7.94
C SER A 7 -10.14 0.58 7.67
N LYS A 8 -10.59 1.46 6.78
CA LYS A 8 -11.94 1.53 6.19
C LYS A 8 -11.79 1.61 4.68
N GLY A 9 -12.84 1.22 3.96
CA GLY A 9 -12.79 1.10 2.50
C GLY A 9 -12.55 -0.36 2.10
N SER A 10 -13.58 -1.03 1.58
CA SER A 10 -13.49 -2.46 1.25
C SER A 10 -12.68 -2.75 -0.02
N ARG A 11 -12.46 -1.74 -0.88
CA ARG A 11 -11.95 -1.92 -2.25
C ARG A 11 -10.51 -1.47 -2.49
N LEU A 12 -9.87 -0.82 -1.53
CA LEU A 12 -8.46 -0.45 -1.61
C LEU A 12 -7.59 -1.33 -0.70
N THR A 13 -6.29 -1.36 -0.97
CA THR A 13 -5.31 -2.04 -0.13
C THR A 13 -5.10 -1.24 1.15
N ALA A 14 -4.89 -1.94 2.27
CA ALA A 14 -4.42 -1.33 3.50
C ALA A 14 -3.03 -1.89 3.83
N GLU A 15 -2.06 -1.02 3.99
CA GLU A 15 -0.68 -1.37 4.33
C GLU A 15 -0.35 -0.90 5.74
N PHE A 16 0.39 -1.72 6.48
CA PHE A 16 0.82 -1.40 7.84
C PHE A 16 2.29 -1.79 8.01
N ASP A 17 3.13 -0.86 8.46
CA ASP A 17 4.49 -1.18 8.87
C ASP A 17 4.47 -1.92 10.22
N ILE A 18 4.94 -3.16 10.19
CA ILE A 18 5.03 -4.05 11.36
C ILE A 18 6.49 -4.34 11.75
N SER A 19 7.47 -3.64 11.16
CA SER A 19 8.91 -3.92 11.32
C SER A 19 9.36 -3.93 12.78
N ALA A 20 8.78 -3.05 13.62
CA ALA A 20 9.08 -2.97 15.05
C ALA A 20 8.43 -4.07 15.91
N MET A 21 7.46 -4.82 15.37
CA MET A 21 6.64 -5.78 16.12
C MET A 21 6.93 -7.24 15.75
N VAL A 22 7.52 -7.48 14.58
CA VAL A 22 7.88 -8.82 14.13
C VAL A 22 9.15 -9.32 14.82
N LYS A 23 9.20 -10.63 15.06
CA LYS A 23 10.37 -11.33 15.61
C LYS A 23 10.77 -12.52 14.75
N THR A 24 12.02 -12.96 14.89
CA THR A 24 12.46 -14.23 14.27
C THR A 24 11.65 -15.40 14.83
N GLY A 25 11.20 -16.29 13.93
CA GLY A 25 10.38 -17.45 14.26
C GLY A 25 8.89 -17.17 14.21
N ASP A 26 8.14 -17.74 15.15
CA ASP A 26 6.68 -17.71 15.10
C ASP A 26 6.10 -16.35 15.50
N ASN A 27 5.18 -15.86 14.66
CA ASN A 27 4.44 -14.62 14.87
C ASN A 27 2.93 -14.92 14.79
N LEU A 28 2.12 -14.17 15.55
CA LEU A 28 0.67 -14.28 15.54
C LEU A 28 0.06 -13.01 14.93
N LEU A 29 -0.67 -13.17 13.82
CA LEU A 29 -1.54 -12.13 13.25
C LEU A 29 -2.98 -12.36 13.71
N CYS A 30 -3.62 -11.31 14.22
CA CYS A 30 -5.04 -11.34 14.61
C CYS A 30 -5.75 -10.14 13.99
N VAL A 31 -6.81 -10.40 13.22
CA VAL A 31 -7.60 -9.39 12.51
C VAL A 31 -9.06 -9.50 12.94
N ARG A 32 -9.67 -8.37 13.32
CA ARG A 32 -11.11 -8.28 13.59
C ARG A 32 -11.79 -7.53 12.46
N VAL A 33 -12.66 -8.21 11.73
CA VAL A 33 -13.44 -7.63 10.62
C VAL A 33 -14.86 -7.32 11.11
N MET A 34 -15.32 -6.10 10.86
CA MET A 34 -16.69 -5.67 11.15
C MET A 34 -17.47 -5.61 9.84
N GLN A 35 -18.67 -6.19 9.80
CA GLN A 35 -19.51 -6.17 8.59
C GLN A 35 -20.11 -4.78 8.31
N TRP A 36 -20.41 -4.00 9.36
CA TRP A 36 -21.01 -2.68 9.24
C TRP A 36 -20.19 -1.63 9.98
N ALA A 37 -20.05 -0.46 9.35
CA ALA A 37 -19.40 0.72 9.89
C ALA A 37 -20.06 1.99 9.30
N ASP A 38 -19.65 3.16 9.76
CA ASP A 38 -20.06 4.44 9.15
C ASP A 38 -19.69 4.52 7.66
N SER A 39 -18.57 3.92 7.23
CA SER A 39 -18.19 3.85 5.80
C SER A 39 -19.14 3.02 4.95
N THR A 40 -19.97 2.16 5.56
CA THR A 40 -20.98 1.39 4.82
C THR A 40 -21.98 2.29 4.08
N TYR A 41 -22.26 3.49 4.61
CA TYR A 41 -23.16 4.46 3.97
C TYR A 41 -22.64 5.01 2.64
N VAL A 42 -21.33 4.92 2.37
CA VAL A 42 -20.73 5.31 1.08
C VAL A 42 -20.39 4.11 0.20
N GLU A 43 -20.72 2.89 0.65
CA GLU A 43 -20.50 1.61 -0.05
C GLU A 43 -21.84 0.89 -0.37
N ASP A 44 -22.92 1.64 -0.59
CA ASP A 44 -24.26 1.12 -0.93
C ASP A 44 -24.42 0.91 -2.45
N GLN A 45 -23.65 -0.02 -3.00
CA GLN A 45 -23.83 -0.44 -4.40
C GLN A 45 -24.95 -1.47 -4.53
N ASP A 46 -25.59 -1.53 -5.70
CA ASP A 46 -26.57 -2.57 -6.07
C ASP A 46 -25.88 -3.93 -6.26
N MET A 47 -25.57 -4.60 -5.14
CA MET A 47 -24.84 -5.86 -5.07
C MET A 47 -25.13 -6.60 -3.76
N TRP A 48 -24.60 -7.83 -3.64
CA TRP A 48 -24.68 -8.60 -2.39
C TRP A 48 -23.83 -8.00 -1.27
N TRP A 49 -24.42 -7.88 -0.08
CA TRP A 49 -23.71 -7.53 1.14
C TRP A 49 -22.91 -8.72 1.66
N SER A 50 -21.58 -8.63 1.57
CA SER A 50 -20.64 -9.64 2.05
C SER A 50 -19.53 -8.99 2.89
N ALA A 51 -18.87 -9.78 3.73
CA ALA A 51 -17.79 -9.33 4.61
C ALA A 51 -16.71 -10.40 4.78
N GLY A 52 -15.57 -10.01 5.33
CA GLY A 52 -14.44 -10.88 5.62
C GLY A 52 -13.16 -10.43 4.91
N ILE A 53 -12.12 -11.26 4.99
CA ILE A 53 -10.89 -11.09 4.23
C ILE A 53 -11.08 -11.83 2.91
N PHE A 54 -11.49 -11.11 1.87
CA PHE A 54 -11.89 -11.69 0.58
C PHE A 54 -10.86 -11.42 -0.55
N ARG A 55 -9.74 -10.77 -0.23
CA ARG A 55 -8.57 -10.59 -1.11
C ARG A 55 -7.31 -11.02 -0.38
N ASP A 56 -6.24 -11.20 -1.14
CA ASP A 56 -4.97 -11.73 -0.65
C ASP A 56 -4.38 -10.90 0.50
N VAL A 57 -3.70 -11.60 1.40
CA VAL A 57 -2.90 -11.03 2.49
C VAL A 57 -1.51 -11.60 2.38
N TYR A 58 -0.51 -10.72 2.33
CA TYR A 58 0.89 -11.11 2.22
C TYR A 58 1.78 -10.12 2.98
N LEU A 59 3.03 -10.52 3.19
CA LEU A 59 4.06 -9.69 3.77
C LEU A 59 5.01 -9.21 2.68
N VAL A 60 5.45 -7.96 2.78
CA VAL A 60 6.45 -7.39 1.87
C VAL A 60 7.67 -6.99 2.69
N GLY A 61 8.82 -7.53 2.33
CA GLY A 61 10.11 -7.05 2.81
C GLY A 61 10.65 -5.98 1.86
N LYS A 62 10.99 -4.80 2.38
CA LYS A 62 11.63 -3.72 1.61
C LYS A 62 13.05 -3.49 2.11
N HIS A 63 13.96 -3.10 1.21
CA HIS A 63 15.27 -2.58 1.62
C HIS A 63 15.11 -1.22 2.31
N LEU A 64 16.06 -0.84 3.16
CA LEU A 64 16.00 0.45 3.86
C LEU A 64 15.87 1.62 2.88
N THR A 65 16.62 1.59 1.78
CA THR A 65 16.46 2.52 0.66
C THR A 65 15.78 1.79 -0.49
N HIS A 66 14.64 2.29 -0.95
CA HIS A 66 13.83 1.65 -2.00
C HIS A 66 13.00 2.68 -2.77
N ILE A 67 12.43 2.26 -3.92
CA ILE A 67 11.42 3.04 -4.64
C ILE A 67 10.10 2.88 -3.89
N ASN A 68 9.57 3.98 -3.37
CA ASN A 68 8.29 4.00 -2.69
C ASN A 68 7.12 4.14 -3.68
N ASP A 69 7.29 5.01 -4.67
CA ASP A 69 6.28 5.23 -5.71
C ASP A 69 6.95 5.70 -7.01
N PHE A 70 6.26 5.53 -8.13
CA PHE A 70 6.67 6.11 -9.40
C PHE A 70 5.45 6.41 -10.26
N THR A 71 5.50 7.52 -10.99
CA THR A 71 4.45 7.93 -11.92
C THR A 71 5.02 8.06 -13.31
N VAL A 72 4.38 7.40 -14.27
CA VAL A 72 4.71 7.49 -15.70
C VAL A 72 3.65 8.31 -16.41
N ARG A 73 4.08 9.26 -17.24
CA ARG A 73 3.22 10.06 -18.11
C ARG A 73 3.73 10.00 -19.54
N THR A 74 2.81 9.97 -20.49
CA THR A 74 3.11 9.96 -21.92
C THR A 74 2.30 11.06 -22.59
N ASP A 75 2.96 12.14 -22.97
CA ASP A 75 2.34 13.27 -23.64
C ASP A 75 2.63 13.18 -25.14
N PHE A 76 1.57 13.21 -25.95
CA PHE A 76 1.69 13.24 -27.40
C PHE A 76 2.03 14.65 -27.89
N ASP A 77 2.73 14.73 -29.03
CA ASP A 77 2.82 15.97 -29.79
C ASP A 77 1.46 16.36 -30.39
N GLU A 78 1.33 17.58 -30.92
CA GLU A 78 0.06 18.06 -31.49
C GLU A 78 -0.43 17.24 -32.69
N ALA A 79 0.51 16.60 -33.41
CA ALA A 79 0.21 15.74 -34.54
C ALA A 79 -0.16 14.31 -34.13
N TYR A 80 -0.05 13.96 -32.84
CA TYR A 80 -0.24 12.62 -32.30
C TYR A 80 0.61 11.55 -33.02
N CYS A 81 1.79 11.94 -33.50
CA CYS A 81 2.72 11.08 -34.22
C CYS A 81 3.88 10.63 -33.33
N ASP A 82 4.33 11.52 -32.44
CA ASP A 82 5.38 11.27 -31.46
C ASP A 82 4.86 11.43 -30.03
N ALA A 83 5.53 10.83 -29.06
CA ALA A 83 5.20 10.98 -27.65
C ALA A 83 6.46 11.13 -26.79
N THR A 84 6.38 11.96 -25.76
CA THR A 84 7.40 12.09 -24.72
C THR A 84 7.01 11.25 -23.50
N LEU A 85 7.86 10.29 -23.14
CA LEU A 85 7.74 9.51 -21.91
C LEU A 85 8.43 10.26 -20.75
N SER A 86 7.65 10.65 -19.75
CA SER A 86 8.14 11.23 -18.50
C SER A 86 7.96 10.25 -17.35
N CYS A 87 8.97 10.12 -16.50
CA CYS A 87 8.93 9.26 -15.31
C CYS A 87 9.36 10.07 -14.08
N GLU A 88 8.49 10.10 -13.08
CA GLU A 88 8.76 10.65 -11.75
C GLU A 88 8.92 9.48 -10.78
N VAL A 89 9.99 9.50 -9.98
CA VAL A 89 10.29 8.42 -9.02
C VAL A 89 10.45 9.00 -7.63
N VAL A 90 9.71 8.44 -6.67
CA VAL A 90 9.79 8.77 -5.25
C VAL A 90 10.60 7.69 -4.54
N LEU A 91 11.78 8.08 -4.04
CA LEU A 91 12.62 7.21 -3.23
C LEU A 91 12.32 7.44 -1.74
N GLU A 92 12.29 6.34 -0.97
CA GLU A 92 12.20 6.38 0.48
C GLU A 92 13.44 5.74 1.10
N ASN A 93 13.96 6.37 2.17
CA ASN A 93 15.01 5.81 2.99
C ASN A 93 14.53 5.72 4.45
N LEU A 94 14.29 4.49 4.90
CA LEU A 94 13.86 4.15 6.26
C LEU A 94 15.03 4.06 7.25
N ALA A 95 16.28 4.27 6.81
CA ALA A 95 17.42 4.33 7.71
C ALA A 95 17.38 5.63 8.56
N SER A 96 17.75 5.51 9.84
CA SER A 96 17.84 6.64 10.78
C SER A 96 18.99 7.62 10.48
N SER A 97 19.81 7.36 9.47
CA SER A 97 20.89 8.24 9.01
C SER A 97 20.99 8.20 7.48
N PRO A 98 21.29 9.34 6.83
CA PRO A 98 21.41 9.38 5.38
C PRO A 98 22.53 8.44 4.94
N VAL A 99 22.16 7.41 4.18
CA VAL A 99 23.11 6.52 3.51
C VAL A 99 23.66 7.32 2.33
N VAL A 100 24.95 7.64 2.36
CA VAL A 100 25.64 8.23 1.21
C VAL A 100 25.82 7.11 0.18
N THR A 101 24.85 6.96 -0.71
CA THR A 101 24.99 6.06 -1.86
C THR A 101 25.79 6.79 -2.93
N THR A 102 27.07 6.41 -3.09
CA THR A 102 27.88 6.85 -4.23
C THR A 102 27.48 6.00 -5.43
N LEU A 103 27.11 6.65 -6.54
CA LEU A 103 26.92 6.01 -7.85
C LEU A 103 28.27 5.63 -8.46
#